data_AF-A0A151WIX5-F1
#
_entry.id   AF-A0A151WIX5-F1
#
_cell.length_a   1.000
_cell.length_b   1.000
_cell.length_c   1.000
_cell.angle_alpha   90.00
_cell.angle_beta   90.00
_cell.angle_gamma   90.00
#
_symmetry.space_group_name_H-M   'P 1'
#
loop_
_entity.id
_entity.type
_entity.pdbx_description
1 polymer ?
#
loop_
_entity_poly.entity_id
_entity_poly.type
_entity_poly.pdbx_seq_one_letter_code
_entity_poly.pdbx_strand_id
1 'polypeptide(L)'
;MSSEGNIKNKQQRKRAENFSEAEKMILTNLVLQYKDVIENKKSDSVTSKDKDKCWKTIEIAFNSRSSAKCRSSEVLRSCWDNLKKKNKKVFCGKNAAL
;
A
#
# COMPACT_ATOMS: atom_id res chain seq x y z
N MET A 1 25.98 40.57 18.55
CA MET A 1 26.35 39.17 18.83
C MET A 1 25.14 38.46 19.39
N SER A 2 24.84 37.29 18.83
CA SER A 2 23.98 36.21 19.34
C SER A 2 22.48 36.53 19.39
N SER A 3 21.66 36.18 18.39
CA SER A 3 21.34 34.86 17.80
C SER A 3 20.67 33.92 18.79
N GLU A 4 19.36 33.69 18.63
CA GLU A 4 18.57 32.53 19.09
C GLU A 4 17.17 32.68 18.46
N GLY A 5 16.51 31.72 17.81
CA GLY A 5 16.81 30.37 17.39
C GLY A 5 15.64 29.95 16.48
N ASN A 6 15.92 29.55 15.24
CA ASN A 6 14.90 29.20 14.25
C ASN A 6 14.33 27.80 14.54
N ILE A 7 13.08 27.74 15.00
CA ILE A 7 12.34 26.51 15.31
C ILE A 7 12.06 25.75 14.00
N LYS A 8 12.86 24.72 13.73
CA LYS A 8 12.63 23.77 12.63
C LYS A 8 11.43 22.89 12.99
N ASN A 9 10.27 23.23 12.45
CA ASN A 9 9.04 22.45 12.57
C ASN A 9 9.18 21.11 11.82
N LYS A 10 9.82 20.12 12.45
CA LYS A 10 9.94 18.75 11.94
C LYS A 10 8.60 18.07 12.14
N GLN A 11 7.69 18.20 11.17
CA GLN A 11 6.48 17.41 11.14
C GLN A 11 6.87 15.92 11.19
N GLN A 12 6.74 15.30 12.38
CA GLN A 12 6.84 13.87 12.52
C GLN A 12 5.78 13.27 11.61
N ARG A 13 6.22 12.65 10.50
CA ARG A 13 5.33 11.81 9.69
C ARG A 13 4.75 10.76 10.63
N LYS A 14 3.50 10.95 11.06
CA LYS A 14 2.76 9.93 11.82
C LYS A 14 2.87 8.66 11.01
N ARG A 15 3.53 7.64 11.58
CA ARG A 15 3.63 6.33 10.91
C ARG A 15 2.20 5.88 10.66
N ALA A 16 1.87 5.62 9.39
CA ALA A 16 0.57 5.06 9.07
C ALA A 16 0.40 3.77 9.88
N GLU A 17 -0.77 3.59 10.48
CA GLU A 17 -1.06 2.38 11.25
C GLU A 17 -0.85 1.15 10.37
N ASN A 18 -0.19 0.15 10.96
CA ASN A 18 0.05 -1.12 10.29
C ASN A 18 -1.29 -1.74 9.88
N PHE A 19 -1.29 -2.45 8.74
CA PHE A 19 -2.42 -3.27 8.36
C PHE A 19 -2.49 -4.47 9.30
N SER A 20 -3.65 -4.67 9.94
CA SER A 20 -4.00 -5.87 10.66
C SER A 20 -4.07 -7.08 9.72
N GLU A 21 -4.04 -8.28 10.28
CA GLU A 21 -4.12 -9.49 9.48
C GLU A 21 -5.46 -9.61 8.75
N ALA A 22 -6.56 -9.23 9.42
CA ALA A 22 -7.88 -9.16 8.79
C ALA A 22 -7.89 -8.18 7.60
N GLU A 23 -7.31 -6.99 7.75
CA GLU A 23 -7.21 -6.03 6.63
C GLU A 23 -6.38 -6.59 5.47
N LYS A 24 -5.25 -7.26 5.73
CA LYS A 24 -4.46 -7.89 4.66
C LYS A 24 -5.24 -8.99 3.95
N MET A 25 -6.03 -9.77 4.68
CA MET A 25 -6.89 -10.82 4.11
C MET A 25 -7.99 -10.21 3.23
N ILE A 26 -8.64 -9.14 3.68
CA ILE A 26 -9.64 -8.42 2.87
C ILE A 26 -8.98 -7.88 1.59
N LEU A 27 -7.83 -7.20 1.72
CA LEU A 27 -7.10 -6.66 0.58
C LEU A 27 -6.70 -7.76 -0.40
N THR A 28 -6.17 -8.88 0.10
CA THR A 28 -5.76 -10.02 -0.73
C THR A 28 -6.94 -10.59 -1.50
N ASN A 29 -8.08 -10.83 -0.84
CA ASN A 29 -9.30 -11.33 -1.50
C ASN A 29 -9.82 -10.36 -2.57
N LEU A 30 -9.78 -9.05 -2.32
CA LEU A 30 -10.18 -8.05 -3.30
C LEU A 30 -9.23 -8.04 -4.50
N VAL A 31 -7.91 -8.02 -4.26
CA VAL A 31 -6.92 -8.02 -5.34
C VAL A 31 -6.98 -9.31 -6.17
N LEU A 32 -7.21 -10.46 -5.53
CA LEU A 32 -7.36 -11.74 -6.23
C LEU A 32 -8.56 -11.75 -7.19
N GLN A 33 -9.66 -11.08 -6.84
CA GLN A 33 -10.82 -10.94 -7.75
C GLN A 33 -10.49 -10.10 -9.00
N TYR A 34 -9.57 -9.13 -8.89
CA TYR A 34 -9.11 -8.30 -9.99
C TYR A 34 -7.71 -8.68 -10.48
N LYS A 35 -7.24 -9.90 -10.17
CA LYS A 35 -5.88 -10.37 -10.48
C LYS A 35 -5.59 -10.27 -11.96
N ASP A 36 -6.54 -10.63 -12.81
CA ASP A 36 -6.35 -10.62 -14.26
C ASP A 36 -6.06 -9.23 -14.81
N VAL A 37 -6.61 -8.18 -14.18
CA VAL A 37 -6.34 -6.79 -14.54
C VAL A 37 -5.06 -6.27 -13.87
N ILE A 38 -4.88 -6.57 -12.58
CA ILE A 38 -3.73 -6.09 -11.79
C ILE A 38 -2.41 -6.74 -12.23
N GLU A 39 -2.42 -8.04 -12.51
CA GLU A 39 -1.24 -8.81 -12.95
C GLU A 39 -1.06 -8.84 -14.47
N ASN A 40 -1.95 -8.17 -15.23
CA ASN A 40 -1.77 -8.03 -16.66
C ASN A 40 -0.40 -7.40 -16.98
N LYS A 41 0.47 -8.16 -17.64
CA LYS A 41 1.83 -7.75 -18.02
C LYS A 41 1.86 -6.74 -19.18
N LYS A 42 0.73 -6.45 -19.83
CA LYS A 42 0.66 -5.43 -20.87
C LYS A 42 0.84 -4.04 -20.27
N SER A 43 1.85 -3.32 -20.76
CA SER A 43 2.23 -1.97 -20.33
C SER A 43 1.68 -0.90 -21.27
N ASP A 44 0.44 -1.07 -21.74
CA ASP A 44 -0.22 -0.05 -22.55
C ASP A 44 -0.74 1.08 -21.65
N SER A 45 -0.79 2.30 -22.16
CA SER A 45 -1.32 3.46 -21.41
C SER A 45 -2.79 3.25 -20.99
N VAL A 46 -3.53 2.47 -21.79
CA VAL A 46 -4.91 2.04 -21.52
C VAL A 46 -4.97 1.11 -20.30
N THR A 47 -4.08 0.10 -20.23
CA THR A 47 -4.06 -0.86 -19.11
C THR A 47 -3.64 -0.20 -17.80
N SER A 48 -2.84 0.88 -17.85
CA SER A 48 -2.49 1.66 -16.65
C SER A 48 -3.72 2.34 -16.04
N LYS A 49 -4.56 2.99 -16.87
CA LYS A 49 -5.82 3.60 -16.41
C LYS A 49 -6.80 2.55 -15.87
N ASP A 50 -6.87 1.38 -16.50
CA ASP A 50 -7.76 0.31 -16.05
C ASP A 50 -7.30 -0.31 -14.73
N LYS A 51 -5.99 -0.44 -14.52
CA LYS A 51 -5.42 -0.81 -13.22
C LYS A 51 -5.77 0.21 -12.15
N ASP A 52 -5.63 1.50 -12.44
CA ASP A 52 -5.95 2.55 -11.47
C ASP A 52 -7.44 2.58 -11.12
N LYS A 53 -8.32 2.37 -12.11
CA LYS A 53 -9.76 2.16 -11.87
C LYS A 53 -10.02 0.93 -10.98
N CYS A 54 -9.38 -0.21 -11.26
CA CYS A 54 -9.49 -1.39 -10.41
C CYS A 54 -9.06 -1.11 -8.97
N TRP A 55 -7.94 -0.40 -8.78
CA TRP A 55 -7.48 -0.02 -7.45
C TRP A 55 -8.44 0.93 -6.73
N LYS A 56 -9.12 1.82 -7.46
CA LYS A 56 -10.19 2.66 -6.90
C LYS A 56 -11.40 1.84 -6.46
N THR A 57 -11.80 0.85 -7.24
CA THR A 57 -12.86 -0.09 -6.85
C THR A 57 -12.46 -0.90 -5.61
N ILE A 58 -11.22 -1.38 -5.55
CA ILE A 58 -10.68 -2.08 -4.38
C ILE A 58 -10.66 -1.16 -3.16
N GLU A 59 -10.27 0.10 -3.30
CA GLU A 59 -10.32 1.11 -2.24
C GLU A 59 -11.73 1.26 -1.67
N ILE A 60 -12.75 1.44 -2.53
CA ILE A 60 -14.14 1.59 -2.09
C ILE A 60 -14.62 0.32 -1.38
N ALA A 61 -14.39 -0.85 -1.99
CA ALA A 61 -14.79 -2.13 -1.42
C ALA A 61 -14.07 -2.45 -0.10
N PHE A 62 -12.79 -2.09 0.00
CA PHE A 62 -11.99 -2.24 1.22
C PHE A 62 -12.51 -1.32 2.32
N ASN A 63 -12.73 -0.04 2.03
CA ASN A 63 -13.24 0.93 3.00
C ASN A 63 -14.66 0.59 3.45
N SER A 64 -15.47 -0.04 2.60
CA SER A 64 -16.79 -0.55 2.97
C SER A 64 -16.75 -1.79 3.87
N ARG A 65 -15.67 -2.59 3.78
CA ARG A 65 -15.50 -3.83 4.57
C ARG A 65 -14.67 -3.62 5.84
N SER A 66 -13.77 -2.65 5.83
CA SER A 66 -12.90 -2.29 6.95
C SER A 66 -13.61 -1.27 7.81
N SER A 67 -13.98 -1.66 9.03
CA SER A 67 -14.56 -0.76 10.03
C SER A 67 -13.54 0.16 10.70
N ALA A 68 -12.24 -0.03 10.44
CA ALA A 68 -11.18 0.65 11.15
C ALA A 68 -10.88 2.05 10.56
N LYS A 69 -10.36 2.10 9.34
CA LYS A 69 -9.94 3.35 8.67
C LYS A 69 -10.02 3.25 7.16
N CYS A 70 -10.36 4.38 6.54
CA CYS A 70 -10.27 4.56 5.10
C CYS A 70 -8.80 4.54 4.66
N ARG A 71 -8.46 3.69 3.69
CA ARG A 71 -7.13 3.61 3.06
C ARG A 71 -7.28 4.00 1.60
N SER A 72 -6.37 4.82 1.09
CA SER A 72 -6.37 5.17 -0.33
C SER A 72 -5.85 4.03 -1.19
N SER A 73 -6.25 4.02 -2.46
CA SER A 73 -5.79 3.08 -3.48
C SER A 73 -4.25 2.93 -3.52
N GLU A 74 -3.51 4.03 -3.31
CA GLU A 74 -2.04 4.05 -3.29
C GLU A 74 -1.47 3.26 -2.11
N VAL A 75 -2.06 3.42 -0.92
CA VAL A 75 -1.63 2.70 0.28
C VAL A 75 -1.93 1.20 0.15
N LEU A 76 -3.10 0.86 -0.40
CA LEU A 76 -3.47 -0.53 -0.68
C LEU A 76 -2.53 -1.19 -1.70
N ARG A 77 -2.18 -0.47 -2.78
CA ARG A 77 -1.21 -0.93 -3.78
C ARG A 77 0.16 -1.18 -3.17
N SER A 78 0.67 -0.25 -2.37
CA SER A 78 1.94 -0.41 -1.65
C SER A 78 1.92 -1.58 -0.67
N CYS A 79 0.82 -1.76 0.06
CA CYS A 79 0.62 -2.89 0.97
C CYS A 79 0.65 -4.22 0.21
N TRP A 80 -0.07 -4.30 -0.92
CA TRP A 80 -0.08 -5.47 -1.79
C TRP A 80 1.29 -5.79 -2.38
N ASP A 81 2.03 -4.78 -2.86
CA ASP A 81 3.40 -4.98 -3.36
C ASP A 81 4.33 -5.51 -2.27
N ASN A 82 4.17 -5.01 -1.04
CA ASN A 82 4.90 -5.52 0.12
C ASN A 82 4.50 -6.95 0.48
N LEU A 83 3.22 -7.31 0.38
CA LEU A 83 2.74 -8.68 0.56
C LEU A 83 3.31 -9.62 -0.51
N LYS A 84 3.28 -9.22 -1.79
CA LYS A 84 3.90 -9.98 -2.90
C LYS A 84 5.40 -10.17 -2.67
N LYS A 85 6.10 -9.13 -2.21
CA LYS A 85 7.52 -9.21 -1.88
C LYS A 85 7.78 -10.12 -0.69
N LYS A 86 7.00 -10.04 0.39
CA LYS A 86 7.13 -10.92 1.57
C LYS A 86 6.96 -12.40 1.21
N ASN A 87 6.02 -12.73 0.33
CA ASN A 87 5.85 -14.10 -0.18
C ASN A 87 7.03 -14.56 -1.06
N LYS A 88 7.76 -13.66 -1.74
CA LYS A 88 9.03 -13.96 -2.42
C LYS A 88 10.25 -13.96 -1.50
N LYS A 89 10.16 -13.36 -0.31
CA LYS A 89 11.30 -13.12 0.59
C LYS A 89 11.57 -14.23 1.59
N VAL A 90 10.89 -15.39 1.47
CA VAL A 90 11.34 -16.62 2.15
C VAL A 90 12.69 -17.09 1.59
N PHE A 91 13.14 -16.58 0.43
CA PHE A 91 14.39 -17.01 -0.23
C PHE A 91 15.48 -15.93 -0.40
N CYS A 92 15.34 -14.73 0.18
CA CYS A 92 16.43 -13.75 0.13
C CYS A 92 16.61 -13.04 1.46
N GLY A 93 17.42 -13.67 2.31
CA GLY A 93 18.00 -13.04 3.48
C GLY A 93 18.88 -11.85 3.07
N LYS A 94 18.72 -10.74 3.81
CA LYS A 94 19.76 -9.79 4.27
C LYS A 94 19.16 -8.40 4.52
N ASN A 95 19.33 -7.96 5.76
CA ASN A 95 19.62 -6.63 6.30
C ASN A 95 19.65 -6.87 7.82
N ALA A 96 20.76 -7.15 8.51
CA ALA A 96 22.01 -6.40 8.63
C ALA A 96 21.81 -4.94 9.07
N ALA A 97 22.49 -4.58 10.18
CA ALA A 97 22.55 -3.30 10.92
C ALA A 97 21.34 -3.02 11.84
N LEU A 98 21.47 -2.81 13.16
CA LEU A 98 22.60 -2.52 14.06
C LEU A 98 22.30 -3.16 15.44
#